data_AF-A0A928P4L6-F1
#
_entry.id   AF-A0A928P4L6-F1
#
_cell.length_a   1.000
_cell.length_b   1.000
_cell.length_c   1.000
_cell.angle_alpha   90.00
_cell.angle_beta   90.00
_cell.angle_gamma   90.00
#
_symmetry.space_group_name_H-M   'P 1'
#
loop_
_entity.id
_entity.type
_entity.pdbx_description
1 polymer ?
#
loop_
_entity_poly.entity_id
_entity_poly.type
_entity_poly.pdbx_seq_one_letter_code
_entity_poly.pdbx_strand_id
1 'polypeptide(L)'
;MTPIEKNIIVVDEQGNEYEATYPKRAKGLVKNGRARFIAENKICLACPPKSETEDNKMSDNISVNENIESVEATAPDTAEKLSAKDIFDRISELQRQITENSYYSLHRLGDTFSSIYDHNGVSVASEEIEVICQVFKEREKTLMKMLDIYERMYEDLCSGNREIKSIELIKLSVAAELELIEISGLSKDRKTMKINEAIDKGRTRMTDVILHSRDASRPVKLEEVSEVSKAPEPEVIKDTDQ
;
A
#
# COMPACT_ATOMS: atom_id res chain seq x y z
N MET A 1 -40.05 5.13 38.47
CA MET A 1 -38.86 4.99 37.61
C MET A 1 -37.80 5.91 38.19
N THR A 2 -36.74 5.39 38.77
CA THR A 2 -35.61 6.23 39.22
C THR A 2 -34.81 6.65 37.99
N PRO A 3 -34.48 7.94 37.80
CA PRO A 3 -33.62 8.37 36.71
C PRO A 3 -32.28 7.63 36.81
N ILE A 4 -31.79 7.08 35.69
CA ILE A 4 -30.46 6.47 35.64
C ILE A 4 -29.46 7.62 35.49
N GLU A 5 -28.53 7.74 36.42
CA GLU A 5 -27.52 8.79 36.39
C GLU A 5 -26.30 8.38 35.57
N LYS A 6 -25.61 9.38 35.01
CA LYS A 6 -24.34 9.22 34.30
C LYS A 6 -23.20 9.15 35.34
N ASN A 7 -22.94 7.97 35.90
CA ASN A 7 -21.98 7.78 36.98
C ASN A 7 -20.68 7.06 36.57
N ILE A 8 -20.47 6.80 35.28
CA ILE A 8 -19.22 6.21 34.77
C ILE A 8 -18.37 7.27 34.08
N ILE A 9 -17.15 7.48 34.56
CA ILE A 9 -16.18 8.41 33.98
C ILE A 9 -15.55 7.77 32.73
N VAL A 10 -15.45 8.53 31.64
CA VAL A 10 -14.87 8.09 30.37
C VAL A 10 -13.58 8.86 30.15
N VAL A 11 -12.47 8.15 29.90
CA VAL A 11 -11.17 8.75 29.58
C VAL A 11 -10.58 8.15 28.31
N ASP A 12 -9.55 8.78 27.75
CA ASP A 12 -8.69 8.18 26.73
C ASP A 12 -7.34 7.70 27.31
N GLU A 13 -6.47 7.21 26.44
CA GLU A 13 -5.13 6.74 26.79
C GLU A 13 -4.19 7.88 27.20
N GLN A 14 -4.49 9.12 26.79
CA GLN A 14 -3.73 10.32 27.12
C GLN A 14 -4.19 10.94 28.46
N GLY A 15 -5.28 10.44 29.05
CA GLY A 15 -5.85 10.91 30.30
C GLY A 15 -6.86 12.05 30.15
N ASN A 16 -7.32 12.37 28.93
CA ASN A 16 -8.37 13.35 28.70
C ASN A 16 -9.72 12.79 29.18
N GLU A 17 -10.43 13.54 30.02
CA GLU A 17 -11.75 13.14 30.53
C GLU A 17 -12.87 13.64 29.62
N TYR A 18 -13.80 12.74 29.28
CA TYR A 18 -15.00 13.02 28.51
C TYR A 18 -16.24 13.06 29.41
N GLU A 19 -17.38 13.39 28.82
CA GLU A 19 -18.66 13.35 29.51
C GLU A 19 -18.94 11.96 30.10
N ALA A 20 -19.38 11.94 31.36
CA ALA A 20 -19.77 10.71 32.03
C ALA A 20 -20.86 9.97 31.25
N THR A 21 -20.86 8.64 31.33
CA THR A 21 -21.81 7.79 30.61
C THR A 21 -22.63 6.91 31.54
N TYR A 22 -23.68 6.30 30.99
CA TYR A 22 -24.56 5.40 31.73
C TYR A 22 -23.91 4.02 31.90
N PRO A 23 -24.09 3.34 33.06
CA PRO A 23 -23.53 2.00 33.31
C PRO A 23 -23.80 0.97 32.23
N LYS A 24 -25.02 0.96 31.66
CA LYS A 24 -25.40 0.05 30.58
C LYS A 24 -24.59 0.30 29.31
N ARG A 25 -24.33 1.58 28.97
CA ARG A 25 -23.54 1.97 27.80
C ARG A 25 -22.07 1.66 28.00
N ALA A 26 -21.52 1.92 29.19
CA ALA A 26 -20.14 1.56 29.53
C ALA A 26 -19.89 0.05 29.36
N LYS A 27 -20.78 -0.80 29.91
CA LYS A 27 -20.71 -2.25 29.73
C LYS A 27 -20.78 -2.66 28.25
N GLY A 28 -21.64 -2.01 27.45
CA GLY A 28 -21.74 -2.24 26.02
C GLY A 28 -20.45 -1.88 25.25
N LEU A 29 -19.83 -0.74 25.58
CA LEU A 29 -18.57 -0.32 24.99
C LEU A 29 -17.44 -1.31 25.28
N VAL A 30 -17.36 -1.81 26.52
CA VAL A 30 -16.34 -2.79 26.91
C VAL A 30 -16.58 -4.15 26.26
N LYS A 31 -17.85 -4.62 26.23
CA LYS A 31 -18.19 -5.91 25.58
C LYS A 31 -17.84 -5.92 24.10
N ASN A 32 -18.01 -4.78 23.42
CA ASN A 32 -17.71 -4.64 21.99
C ASN A 32 -16.23 -4.27 21.71
N GLY A 33 -15.35 -4.31 22.72
CA GLY A 33 -13.92 -4.04 22.55
C GLY A 33 -13.56 -2.58 22.27
N ARG A 34 -14.51 -1.64 22.43
CA ARG A 34 -14.30 -0.21 22.16
C ARG A 34 -13.75 0.55 23.37
N ALA A 35 -13.78 -0.07 24.54
CA ALA A 35 -13.28 0.49 25.79
C ALA A 35 -12.76 -0.60 26.74
N ARG A 36 -12.00 -0.22 27.77
CA ARG A 36 -11.53 -1.08 28.88
C ARG A 36 -11.90 -0.48 30.23
N PHE A 37 -12.25 -1.28 31.23
CA PHE A 37 -12.41 -0.79 32.60
C PHE A 37 -11.03 -0.51 33.20
N ILE A 38 -10.82 0.72 33.68
CA ILE A 38 -9.65 1.10 34.48
C ILE A 38 -9.98 0.98 35.97
N ALA A 39 -11.22 1.31 36.35
CA ALA A 39 -11.75 1.16 37.70
C ALA A 39 -13.25 0.82 37.65
N GLU A 40 -13.85 0.55 38.81
CA GLU A 40 -15.26 0.16 38.92
C GLU A 40 -16.22 1.15 38.24
N ASN A 41 -15.94 2.46 38.35
CA ASN A 41 -16.71 3.54 37.73
C ASN A 41 -15.91 4.34 36.69
N LYS A 42 -14.85 3.76 36.08
CA LYS A 42 -13.99 4.46 35.10
C LYS A 42 -13.61 3.55 33.92
N ILE A 43 -13.87 4.02 32.70
CA ILE A 43 -13.51 3.32 31.46
C ILE A 43 -12.55 4.16 30.59
N CYS A 44 -11.67 3.47 29.85
CA CYS A 44 -10.80 4.06 28.82
C CYS A 44 -11.32 3.70 27.43
N LEU A 45 -11.44 4.66 26.52
CA LEU A 45 -11.69 4.40 25.10
C LEU A 45 -10.43 3.82 24.44
N ALA A 46 -10.59 2.79 23.60
CA ALA A 46 -9.49 2.18 22.85
C ALA A 46 -9.12 2.99 21.59
N CYS A 47 -10.08 3.74 21.05
CA CYS A 47 -9.86 4.69 19.97
C CYS A 47 -10.59 5.98 20.34
N PRO A 48 -9.89 6.97 20.91
CA PRO A 48 -10.50 8.24 21.27
C PRO A 48 -11.02 8.97 20.01
N PRO A 49 -12.17 9.65 20.10
CA PRO A 49 -12.65 10.49 19.01
C PRO A 49 -11.60 11.59 18.74
N LYS A 50 -11.18 11.73 17.48
CA LYS A 50 -10.32 12.85 17.06
C LYS A 50 -11.08 14.15 17.34
N SER A 51 -10.44 15.09 18.01
CA SER A 51 -11.02 16.38 18.42
C SER A 51 -11.30 17.34 17.26
N GLU A 52 -11.18 16.89 16.02
CA GLU A 52 -11.69 17.63 14.86
C GLU A 52 -13.20 17.46 14.83
N THR A 53 -13.89 18.32 15.59
CA THR A 53 -15.32 18.56 15.40
C THR A 53 -15.52 18.96 13.95
N GLU A 54 -16.30 18.18 13.22
CA GLU A 54 -16.76 18.51 11.87
C GLU A 54 -17.56 19.81 11.92
N ASP A 55 -16.86 20.94 11.76
CA ASP A 55 -17.48 22.25 11.63
C ASP A 55 -17.48 22.69 10.16
N ASN A 56 -18.69 22.64 9.60
CA ASN A 56 -19.28 23.61 8.69
C ASN A 56 -18.62 23.80 7.32
N LYS A 57 -18.94 22.91 6.38
CA LYS A 57 -19.14 23.25 4.96
C LYS A 57 -20.06 22.24 4.29
N MET A 58 -21.37 22.36 4.54
CA MET A 58 -22.34 21.95 3.53
C MET A 58 -22.34 23.06 2.48
N SER A 59 -21.58 22.89 1.40
CA SER A 59 -21.69 23.75 0.24
C SER A 59 -22.88 23.31 -0.60
N ASP A 60 -23.85 24.22 -0.74
CA ASP A 60 -25.06 24.05 -1.52
C ASP A 60 -24.79 23.65 -2.98
N ASN A 61 -25.71 22.83 -3.46
CA ASN A 61 -25.82 22.20 -4.78
C ASN A 61 -25.55 23.14 -5.98
N ILE A 62 -24.67 22.69 -6.90
CA ILE A 62 -24.78 23.05 -8.32
C ILE A 62 -25.32 21.83 -9.07
N SER A 63 -26.50 22.06 -9.66
CA SER A 63 -27.30 21.15 -10.48
C SER A 63 -26.54 20.68 -11.72
N VAL A 64 -26.41 19.36 -11.90
CA VAL A 64 -26.46 18.75 -13.23
C VAL A 64 -27.38 17.53 -13.19
N ASN A 65 -28.41 17.69 -14.02
CA ASN A 65 -29.56 16.87 -14.35
C ASN A 65 -29.35 15.34 -14.50
N GLU A 66 -30.28 14.60 -13.88
CA GLU A 66 -30.95 13.36 -14.34
C GLU A 66 -30.14 12.10 -14.71
N ASN A 67 -30.09 11.13 -13.78
CA ASN A 67 -30.99 9.95 -13.79
C ASN A 67 -30.66 9.01 -12.60
N ILE A 68 -31.41 9.12 -11.51
CA ILE A 68 -31.46 8.12 -10.43
C ILE A 68 -32.94 7.85 -10.12
N GLU A 69 -33.44 6.70 -10.59
CA GLU A 69 -34.64 6.08 -10.03
C GLU A 69 -34.27 5.37 -8.71
N SER A 70 -34.81 5.92 -7.62
CA SER A 70 -35.34 5.23 -6.43
C SER A 70 -34.57 4.06 -5.80
N VAL A 71 -33.82 4.40 -4.75
CA VAL A 71 -33.85 3.85 -3.38
C VAL A 71 -34.46 2.45 -3.18
N GLU A 72 -33.64 1.50 -2.75
CA GLU A 72 -33.98 0.63 -1.61
C GLU A 72 -32.83 0.61 -0.60
N ALA A 73 -33.19 0.89 0.65
CA ALA A 73 -32.32 0.86 1.81
C ALA A 73 -31.96 -0.58 2.17
N THR A 74 -30.67 -0.91 2.09
CA THR A 74 -30.11 -2.04 2.84
C THR A 74 -28.76 -1.61 3.44
N ALA A 75 -28.69 -1.54 4.77
CA ALA A 75 -27.44 -1.87 5.45
C ALA A 75 -27.29 -3.39 5.34
N PRO A 76 -26.12 -3.93 4.94
CA PRO A 76 -25.13 -4.24 5.98
C PRO A 76 -23.67 -4.17 5.52
N ASP A 77 -22.79 -4.22 6.52
CA ASP A 77 -21.41 -4.70 6.47
C ASP A 77 -20.99 -5.44 5.19
N THR A 78 -20.26 -4.75 4.32
CA THR A 78 -19.18 -5.36 3.54
C THR A 78 -18.06 -4.35 3.52
N ALA A 79 -16.91 -4.69 4.11
CA ALA A 79 -15.67 -4.06 3.72
C ALA A 79 -15.53 -4.30 2.22
N GLU A 80 -15.98 -3.35 1.40
CA GLU A 80 -15.84 -3.39 -0.05
C GLU A 80 -14.36 -3.61 -0.30
N LYS A 81 -14.05 -4.81 -0.77
CA LYS A 81 -12.71 -5.22 -1.11
C LYS A 81 -12.37 -4.37 -2.33
N LEU A 82 -11.71 -3.23 -2.11
CA LEU A 82 -11.32 -2.29 -3.16
C LEU A 82 -10.83 -3.07 -4.37
N SER A 83 -11.58 -2.97 -5.47
CA SER A 83 -11.24 -3.68 -6.69
C SER A 83 -10.00 -3.04 -7.30
N ALA A 84 -9.18 -3.83 -7.98
CA ALA A 84 -8.06 -3.31 -8.77
C ALA A 84 -8.54 -2.25 -9.79
N LYS A 85 -9.80 -2.37 -10.24
CA LYS A 85 -10.45 -1.38 -11.08
C LYS A 85 -10.67 -0.05 -10.36
N ASP A 86 -11.18 -0.08 -9.13
CA ASP A 86 -11.43 1.13 -8.33
C ASP A 86 -10.13 1.87 -8.01
N ILE A 87 -9.06 1.12 -7.75
CA ILE A 87 -7.71 1.69 -7.56
C ILE A 87 -7.24 2.35 -8.86
N PHE A 88 -7.40 1.68 -10.00
CA PHE A 88 -6.97 2.22 -11.29
C PHE A 88 -7.76 3.47 -11.67
N ASP A 89 -9.09 3.46 -11.51
CA ASP A 89 -9.96 4.60 -11.76
C ASP A 89 -9.59 5.78 -10.86
N ARG A 90 -9.24 5.52 -9.59
CA ARG A 90 -8.76 6.56 -8.67
C ARG A 90 -7.40 7.12 -9.09
N ILE A 91 -6.49 6.28 -9.56
CA ILE A 91 -5.20 6.72 -10.10
C ILE A 91 -5.40 7.58 -11.35
N SER A 92 -6.28 7.17 -12.28
CA SER A 92 -6.61 7.96 -13.47
C SER A 92 -7.24 9.31 -13.15
N GLU A 93 -8.12 9.36 -12.13
CA GLU A 93 -8.70 10.62 -11.67
C GLU A 93 -7.64 11.55 -11.03
N LEU A 94 -6.74 11.00 -10.21
CA LEU A 94 -5.61 11.77 -9.67
C LEU A 94 -4.68 12.28 -10.78
N GLN A 95 -4.43 11.48 -11.82
CA GLN A 95 -3.65 11.89 -12.99
C GLN A 95 -4.29 13.06 -13.73
N ARG A 96 -5.62 13.02 -13.92
CA ARG A 96 -6.38 14.10 -14.54
C ARG A 96 -6.24 15.40 -13.73
N GLN A 97 -6.42 15.32 -12.42
CA GLN A 97 -6.33 16.47 -11.52
C GLN A 97 -4.91 17.09 -11.50
N ILE A 98 -3.86 16.26 -11.47
CA ILE A 98 -2.47 16.75 -11.53
C ILE A 98 -2.18 17.43 -12.86
N THR A 99 -2.76 16.92 -13.96
CA THR A 99 -2.56 17.48 -15.30
C THR A 99 -3.31 18.80 -15.49
N GLU A 100 -4.57 18.85 -15.08
CA GLU A 100 -5.39 20.07 -15.15
C GLU A 100 -4.81 21.19 -14.26
N ASN A 101 -4.45 20.87 -13.02
CA ASN A 101 -3.82 21.85 -12.11
C ASN A 101 -2.49 22.41 -12.66
N SER A 102 -1.80 21.63 -13.48
CA SER A 102 -0.58 22.10 -14.11
C SER A 102 -0.79 23.10 -15.24
N TYR A 103 -1.91 23.03 -15.95
CA TYR A 103 -2.25 24.01 -16.97
C TYR A 103 -2.48 25.38 -16.32
N TYR A 104 -3.19 25.41 -15.18
CA TYR A 104 -3.37 26.62 -14.39
C TYR A 104 -2.05 27.14 -13.82
N SER A 105 -1.17 26.24 -13.36
CA SER A 105 0.16 26.62 -12.83
C SER A 105 1.09 27.18 -13.92
N LEU A 106 1.07 26.59 -15.13
CA LEU A 106 1.84 27.10 -16.29
C LEU A 106 1.32 28.45 -16.76
N HIS A 107 -0.01 28.61 -16.81
CA HIS A 107 -0.63 29.87 -17.21
C HIS A 107 -0.28 30.98 -16.22
N ARG A 108 -0.40 30.72 -14.91
CA ARG A 108 -0.02 31.66 -13.85
C ARG A 108 1.46 32.04 -13.91
N LEU A 109 2.33 31.10 -14.28
CA LEU A 109 3.76 31.35 -14.52
C LEU A 109 3.99 32.24 -15.75
N GLY A 110 3.28 31.99 -16.84
CA GLY A 110 3.32 32.84 -18.05
C GLY A 110 2.85 34.27 -17.78
N ASP A 111 1.81 34.43 -16.97
CA ASP A 111 1.28 35.73 -16.54
C ASP A 111 2.28 36.47 -15.63
N THR A 112 2.91 35.77 -14.69
CA THR A 112 3.96 36.36 -13.83
C THR A 112 5.18 36.78 -14.64
N PHE A 113 5.66 35.93 -15.56
CA PHE A 113 6.74 36.30 -16.47
C PHE A 113 6.40 37.52 -17.33
N SER A 114 5.17 37.58 -17.87
CA SER A 114 4.71 38.73 -18.67
C SER A 114 4.68 40.01 -17.82
N SER A 115 4.16 39.92 -16.59
CA SER A 115 4.13 41.05 -15.64
C SER A 115 5.52 41.52 -15.19
N ILE A 116 6.52 40.64 -15.15
CA ILE A 116 7.91 40.98 -14.80
C ILE A 116 8.62 41.69 -15.96
N TYR A 117 8.29 41.37 -17.21
CA TYR A 117 8.84 42.05 -18.38
C TYR A 117 8.27 43.47 -18.57
N ASP A 118 7.03 43.70 -18.12
CA ASP A 118 6.35 45.00 -18.25
C ASP A 118 6.73 46.02 -17.15
N HIS A 119 7.31 45.58 -16.03
CA HIS A 119 7.77 46.43 -14.94
C HIS A 119 9.21 46.09 -14.57
N ASN A 120 10.15 47.05 -14.71
CA ASN A 120 11.59 46.95 -14.38
C ASN A 120 11.88 46.69 -12.87
N GLY A 121 11.29 45.65 -12.27
CA GLY A 121 11.33 45.32 -10.85
C GLY A 121 11.96 43.94 -10.62
N VAL A 122 13.28 43.86 -10.79
CA VAL A 122 14.10 42.64 -10.76
C VAL A 122 14.04 41.86 -9.43
N SER A 123 13.56 42.45 -8.33
CA SER A 123 13.76 41.91 -6.97
C SER A 123 12.63 41.02 -6.41
N VAL A 124 11.37 41.17 -6.85
CA VAL A 124 10.24 40.33 -6.36
C VAL A 124 10.01 39.12 -7.25
N ALA A 125 10.37 39.24 -8.54
CA ALA A 125 10.33 38.20 -9.55
C ALA A 125 11.08 36.92 -9.15
N SER A 126 12.24 37.05 -8.52
CA SER A 126 13.17 35.93 -8.32
C SER A 126 12.63 34.87 -7.34
N GLU A 127 12.00 35.29 -6.24
CA GLU A 127 11.54 34.37 -5.19
C GLU A 127 10.26 33.63 -5.63
N GLU A 128 9.35 34.31 -6.34
CA GLU A 128 8.17 33.67 -6.92
C GLU A 128 8.53 32.68 -8.04
N ILE A 129 9.50 33.03 -8.90
CA ILE A 129 10.02 32.12 -9.93
C ILE A 129 10.64 30.88 -9.29
N GLU A 130 11.42 31.05 -8.21
CA GLU A 130 12.06 29.93 -7.51
C GLU A 130 11.03 28.97 -6.90
N VAL A 131 9.99 29.49 -6.24
CA VAL A 131 8.89 28.68 -5.70
C VAL A 131 8.21 27.89 -6.80
N ILE A 132 7.93 28.53 -7.95
CA ILE A 132 7.28 27.85 -9.07
C ILE A 132 8.19 26.77 -9.67
N CYS A 133 9.48 27.07 -9.89
CA CYS A 133 10.45 26.08 -10.34
C CYS A 133 10.55 24.88 -9.39
N GLN A 134 10.46 25.10 -8.08
CA GLN A 134 10.48 24.03 -7.09
C GLN A 134 9.25 23.12 -7.19
N VAL A 135 8.06 23.70 -7.42
CA VAL A 135 6.83 22.93 -7.67
C VAL A 135 6.99 22.02 -8.89
N PHE A 136 7.62 22.50 -9.97
CA PHE A 136 7.88 21.68 -11.15
C PHE A 136 8.86 20.54 -10.89
N LYS A 137 9.95 20.79 -10.15
CA LYS A 137 10.92 19.76 -9.78
C LYS A 137 10.28 18.64 -8.96
N GLU A 138 9.49 18.98 -7.94
CA GLU A 138 8.81 17.98 -7.12
C GLU A 138 7.71 17.24 -7.90
N ARG A 139 7.07 17.91 -8.86
CA ARG A 139 6.12 17.27 -9.77
C ARG A 139 6.79 16.26 -10.71
N GLU A 140 7.91 16.63 -11.34
CA GLU A 140 8.66 15.72 -12.19
C GLU A 140 9.13 14.48 -11.41
N LYS A 141 9.61 14.69 -10.18
CA LYS A 141 9.96 13.62 -9.25
C LYS A 141 8.78 12.71 -8.92
N THR A 142 7.58 13.27 -8.76
CA THR A 142 6.35 12.50 -8.53
C THR A 142 5.97 11.67 -9.75
N LEU A 143 6.07 12.23 -10.96
CA LEU A 143 5.82 11.52 -12.22
C LEU A 143 6.81 10.38 -12.43
N MET A 144 8.09 10.60 -12.13
CA MET A 144 9.12 9.55 -12.23
C MET A 144 8.85 8.41 -11.24
N LYS A 145 8.47 8.70 -9.99
CA LYS A 145 8.05 7.67 -9.04
C LYS A 145 6.81 6.90 -9.50
N MET A 146 5.86 7.58 -10.14
CA MET A 146 4.67 6.93 -10.69
C MET A 146 5.05 5.97 -11.82
N LEU A 147 5.98 6.37 -12.70
CA LEU A 147 6.49 5.50 -13.77
C LEU A 147 7.20 4.26 -13.20
N ASP A 148 8.04 4.44 -12.18
CA ASP A 148 8.72 3.35 -11.46
C ASP A 148 7.73 2.37 -10.80
N ILE A 149 6.63 2.85 -10.25
CA ILE A 149 5.55 1.97 -9.74
C ILE A 149 4.92 1.16 -10.88
N TYR A 150 4.61 1.80 -12.02
CA TYR A 150 4.04 1.09 -13.17
C TYR A 150 5.00 0.06 -13.77
N GLU A 151 6.29 0.37 -13.83
CA GLU A 151 7.33 -0.55 -14.29
C GLU A 151 7.41 -1.77 -13.37
N ARG A 152 7.45 -1.57 -12.06
CA ARG A 152 7.42 -2.68 -11.08
C ARG A 152 6.14 -3.51 -11.17
N MET A 153 4.98 -2.88 -11.31
CA MET A 153 3.72 -3.61 -11.50
C MET A 153 3.74 -4.47 -12.77
N TYR A 154 4.34 -3.96 -13.85
CA TYR A 154 4.52 -4.72 -15.09
C TYR A 154 5.53 -5.87 -14.90
N GLU A 155 6.64 -5.63 -14.21
CA GLU A 155 7.62 -6.65 -13.86
C GLU A 155 7.02 -7.74 -12.97
N ASP A 156 6.16 -7.38 -12.02
CA ASP A 156 5.43 -8.31 -11.14
C ASP A 156 4.45 -9.19 -11.95
N LEU A 157 3.71 -8.61 -12.89
CA LEU A 157 2.85 -9.36 -13.81
C LEU A 157 3.65 -10.29 -14.74
N CYS A 158 4.83 -9.84 -15.18
CA CYS A 158 5.74 -10.65 -15.99
C CYS A 158 6.47 -11.73 -15.18
N SER A 159 6.77 -11.44 -13.92
CA SER A 159 7.48 -12.34 -13.01
C SER A 159 6.57 -13.43 -12.44
N GLY A 160 5.30 -13.12 -12.19
CA GLY A 160 4.26 -14.11 -11.87
C GLY A 160 4.06 -15.18 -12.97
N ASN A 161 4.52 -14.90 -14.20
CA ASN A 161 4.55 -15.86 -15.30
C ASN A 161 5.89 -16.59 -15.46
N ARG A 162 6.93 -16.35 -14.65
CA ARG A 162 8.21 -17.09 -14.76
C ARG A 162 8.02 -18.57 -14.49
N GLU A 163 7.23 -18.89 -13.46
CA GLU A 163 6.93 -20.26 -13.07
C GLU A 163 6.12 -20.96 -14.16
N ILE A 164 5.11 -20.27 -14.69
CA ILE A 164 4.28 -20.76 -15.80
C ILE A 164 5.15 -21.03 -17.04
N LYS A 165 6.04 -20.10 -17.42
CA LYS A 165 7.00 -20.29 -18.52
C LYS A 165 7.97 -21.45 -18.26
N SER A 166 8.44 -21.61 -17.02
CA SER A 166 9.35 -22.70 -16.63
C SER A 166 8.66 -24.05 -16.73
N ILE A 167 7.42 -24.14 -16.26
CA ILE A 167 6.58 -25.34 -16.35
C ILE A 167 6.28 -25.67 -17.82
N GLU A 168 6.01 -24.66 -18.65
CA GLU A 168 5.77 -24.84 -20.09
C GLU A 168 7.01 -25.39 -20.81
N LEU A 169 8.20 -24.86 -20.51
CA LEU A 169 9.47 -25.39 -21.02
C LEU A 169 9.72 -26.83 -20.58
N ILE A 170 9.41 -27.18 -19.33
CA ILE A 170 9.52 -28.56 -18.85
C ILE A 170 8.59 -29.48 -19.64
N LYS A 171 7.32 -29.08 -19.86
CA LYS A 171 6.36 -29.86 -20.66
C LYS A 171 6.86 -30.10 -22.08
N LEU A 172 7.36 -29.06 -22.74
CA LEU A 172 7.95 -29.15 -24.08
C LEU A 172 9.15 -30.11 -24.11
N SER A 173 10.03 -30.04 -23.12
CA SER A 173 11.20 -30.93 -23.05
C SER A 173 10.83 -32.41 -22.87
N VAL A 174 9.82 -32.71 -22.04
CA VAL A 174 9.34 -34.08 -21.82
C VAL A 174 8.65 -34.60 -23.09
N ALA A 175 7.83 -33.78 -23.76
CA ALA A 175 7.19 -34.16 -25.01
C ALA A 175 8.23 -34.53 -26.09
N ALA A 176 9.30 -33.74 -26.22
CA ALA A 176 10.40 -34.03 -27.14
C ALA A 176 11.15 -35.32 -26.76
N GLU A 177 11.42 -35.56 -25.47
CA GLU A 177 12.03 -36.81 -25.00
C GLU A 177 11.16 -38.03 -25.32
N LEU A 178 9.83 -37.92 -25.14
CA LEU A 178 8.89 -38.99 -25.46
C LEU A 178 8.87 -39.30 -26.97
N GLU A 179 8.85 -38.27 -27.81
CA GLU A 179 8.91 -38.43 -29.27
C GLU A 179 10.20 -39.13 -29.71
N LEU A 180 11.35 -38.76 -29.13
CA LEU A 180 12.63 -39.43 -29.36
C LEU A 180 12.64 -40.90 -28.91
N ILE A 181 11.97 -41.23 -27.80
CA ILE A 181 11.84 -42.61 -27.33
C ILE A 181 10.92 -43.41 -28.25
N GLU A 182 9.87 -42.80 -28.78
CA GLU A 182 8.91 -43.44 -29.68
C GLU A 182 9.56 -43.86 -31.00
N ILE A 183 10.35 -42.96 -31.61
CA ILE A 183 11.11 -43.24 -32.84
C ILE A 183 12.34 -44.12 -32.61
N SER A 184 12.73 -44.39 -31.36
CA SER A 184 13.90 -45.22 -31.07
C SER A 184 13.67 -46.71 -31.46
N GLY A 185 14.74 -47.40 -31.85
CA GLY A 185 14.72 -48.84 -32.17
C GLY A 185 14.64 -49.77 -30.95
N LEU A 186 14.20 -49.30 -29.79
CA LEU A 186 14.17 -50.06 -28.54
C LEU A 186 13.03 -51.10 -28.51
N SER A 187 13.23 -52.18 -27.75
CA SER A 187 12.16 -53.14 -27.41
C SER A 187 11.01 -52.44 -26.67
N LYS A 188 9.78 -52.95 -26.83
CA LYS A 188 8.56 -52.41 -26.20
C LYS A 188 8.73 -52.22 -24.68
N ASP A 189 9.23 -53.21 -23.97
CA ASP A 189 9.43 -53.14 -22.50
C ASP A 189 10.47 -52.09 -22.09
N ARG A 190 11.43 -51.83 -22.98
CA ARG A 190 12.49 -50.84 -22.73
C ARG A 190 12.02 -49.42 -23.07
N LYS A 191 11.09 -49.27 -24.02
CA LYS A 191 10.40 -48.00 -24.31
C LYS A 191 9.50 -47.60 -23.15
N THR A 192 8.67 -48.52 -22.65
CA THR A 192 7.77 -48.25 -21.52
C THR A 192 8.54 -47.83 -20.26
N MET A 193 9.67 -48.49 -19.98
CA MET A 193 10.55 -48.10 -18.87
C MET A 193 11.09 -46.66 -19.02
N LYS A 194 11.60 -46.29 -20.20
CA LYS A 194 12.15 -44.95 -20.45
C LYS A 194 11.08 -43.85 -20.45
N ILE A 195 9.88 -44.15 -20.93
CA ILE A 195 8.75 -43.23 -20.90
C ILE A 195 8.40 -42.89 -19.45
N ASN A 196 8.28 -43.89 -18.57
CA ASN A 196 8.00 -43.66 -17.16
C ASN A 196 9.10 -42.84 -16.48
N GLU A 197 10.37 -43.16 -16.76
CA GLU A 197 11.52 -42.40 -16.23
C GLU A 197 11.49 -40.93 -16.65
N ALA A 198 11.21 -40.64 -17.93
CA ALA A 198 11.12 -39.27 -18.44
C ALA A 198 9.94 -38.49 -17.80
N ILE A 199 8.79 -39.15 -17.62
CA ILE A 199 7.62 -38.56 -16.97
C ILE A 199 7.92 -38.26 -15.49
N ASP A 200 8.52 -39.19 -14.76
CA ASP A 200 8.85 -39.01 -13.33
C ASP A 200 9.89 -37.90 -13.12
N LYS A 201 10.89 -37.84 -14.01
CA LYS A 201 11.88 -36.76 -14.02
C LYS A 201 11.25 -35.40 -14.31
N GLY A 202 10.34 -35.33 -15.29
CA GLY A 202 9.56 -34.13 -15.60
C GLY A 202 8.69 -33.68 -14.42
N ARG A 203 8.01 -34.63 -13.77
CA ARG A 203 7.18 -34.39 -12.59
C ARG A 203 7.99 -33.87 -11.40
N THR A 204 9.18 -34.41 -11.18
CA THR A 204 10.10 -33.96 -10.12
C THR A 204 10.51 -32.50 -10.35
N ARG A 205 10.99 -32.17 -11.55
CA ARG A 205 11.38 -30.80 -11.92
C ARG A 205 10.23 -29.80 -11.80
N MET A 206 9.02 -30.21 -12.20
CA MET A 206 7.83 -29.36 -12.08
C MET A 206 7.45 -29.12 -10.62
N THR A 207 7.60 -30.14 -9.76
CA THR A 207 7.36 -30.02 -8.32
C THR A 207 8.40 -29.10 -7.68
N ASP A 208 9.67 -29.21 -8.07
CA ASP A 208 10.74 -28.34 -7.59
C ASP A 208 10.46 -26.88 -7.93
N VAL A 209 10.07 -26.56 -9.17
CA VAL A 209 9.69 -25.19 -9.56
C VAL A 209 8.58 -24.66 -8.65
N ILE A 210 7.51 -25.43 -8.44
CA ILE A 210 6.34 -25.01 -7.64
C ILE A 210 6.70 -24.81 -6.15
N LEU A 211 7.61 -25.62 -5.60
CA LEU A 211 8.02 -25.51 -4.20
C LEU A 211 8.90 -24.28 -3.95
N HIS A 212 9.84 -24.00 -4.85
CA HIS A 212 10.71 -22.82 -4.74
C HIS A 212 9.92 -21.50 -4.93
N SER A 213 8.81 -21.52 -5.67
CA SER A 213 7.86 -20.40 -5.76
C SER A 213 7.22 -20.03 -4.42
N ARG A 214 6.91 -21.03 -3.59
CA ARG A 214 6.18 -20.82 -2.32
C ARG A 214 7.06 -20.22 -1.23
N ASP A 215 8.37 -20.49 -1.25
CA ASP A 215 9.31 -19.92 -0.28
C ASP A 215 9.60 -18.43 -0.51
N ALA A 216 9.48 -17.93 -1.75
CA ALA A 216 9.60 -16.50 -2.05
C ALA A 216 8.42 -15.65 -1.52
N SER A 217 7.30 -16.27 -1.15
CA SER A 217 6.10 -15.60 -0.60
C SER A 217 6.01 -15.64 0.93
N ARG A 218 7.03 -16.13 1.66
CA ARG A 218 7.05 -15.99 3.13
C ARG A 218 7.37 -14.53 3.50
N PRO A 219 6.55 -13.86 4.33
CA PRO A 219 6.93 -12.56 4.85
C PRO A 219 8.20 -12.74 5.69
N VAL A 220 9.26 -12.02 5.31
CA VAL A 220 10.45 -11.86 6.14
C VAL A 220 9.97 -11.34 7.49
N LYS A 221 10.04 -12.17 8.54
CA LYS A 221 9.96 -11.67 9.90
C LYS A 221 11.15 -10.74 10.07
N LEU A 222 10.88 -9.45 10.18
CA LEU A 222 11.82 -8.48 10.74
C LEU A 222 12.06 -8.91 12.18
N GLU A 223 13.04 -9.79 12.41
CA GLU A 223 13.64 -9.93 13.72
C GLU A 223 14.49 -8.67 13.96
N GLU A 224 14.07 -7.87 14.93
CA GLU A 224 14.85 -6.81 15.53
C GLU A 224 16.19 -7.37 16.01
N VAL A 225 17.27 -7.05 15.31
CA VAL A 225 18.61 -7.12 15.89
C VAL A 225 18.99 -5.72 16.32
N SER A 226 18.59 -5.37 17.54
CA SER A 226 19.20 -4.28 18.28
C SER A 226 20.57 -4.74 18.78
N GLU A 227 21.62 -4.56 17.98
CA GLU A 227 22.99 -4.63 18.49
C GLU A 227 23.60 -3.23 18.56
N VAL A 228 23.74 -2.82 19.82
CA VAL A 228 24.40 -1.64 20.34
C VAL A 228 25.81 -1.52 19.77
N SER A 229 26.07 -0.43 19.04
CA SER A 229 27.40 0.01 18.67
C SER A 229 28.15 0.51 19.91
N LYS A 230 29.02 -0.32 20.47
CA LYS A 230 30.04 0.12 21.42
C LYS A 230 31.32 0.42 20.64
N ALA A 231 31.62 1.70 20.46
CA ALA A 231 32.87 2.17 19.87
C ALA A 231 34.06 1.77 20.78
N PRO A 232 35.21 1.35 20.22
CA PRO A 232 36.41 1.13 21.02
C PRO A 232 37.14 2.46 21.31
N GLU A 233 37.56 2.62 22.55
CA GLU A 233 38.43 3.70 23.04
C GLU A 233 39.83 3.65 22.37
N PRO A 234 40.52 4.79 22.19
CA PRO A 234 41.84 4.81 21.57
C PRO A 234 42.95 4.32 22.52
N GLU A 235 43.74 3.37 22.04
CA GLU A 235 44.95 2.89 22.71
C GLU A 235 46.02 3.99 22.80
N VAL A 236 46.46 4.23 24.04
CA VAL A 236 47.61 5.06 24.39
C VAL A 236 48.88 4.28 24.06
N ILE A 237 49.61 4.71 23.04
CA ILE A 237 50.97 4.24 22.75
C ILE A 237 51.88 4.72 23.88
N LYS A 238 52.44 3.76 24.63
CA LYS A 238 53.53 4.00 25.57
C LYS A 238 54.84 3.87 24.80
N ASP A 239 55.50 5.01 24.57
CA ASP A 239 56.93 5.01 24.26
C ASP A 239 57.70 4.55 25.49
N THR A 240 58.55 3.54 25.32
CA THR A 240 59.62 3.23 26.26
C THR A 240 60.83 2.71 25.48
N ASP A 241 61.79 3.62 25.33
CA ASP A 241 63.25 3.48 25.26
C ASP A 241 63.87 2.22 24.61
N GLN A 242 64.65 2.49 23.56
CA GLN A 242 66.04 2.01 23.40
C GLN A 242 66.86 2.99 22.57
#